data_AF-A0A564ZL64-F1
#
_entry.id   AF-A0A564ZL64-F1
#
_cell.length_a   1.000
_cell.length_b   1.000
_cell.length_c   1.000
_cell.angle_alpha   90.00
_cell.angle_beta   90.00
_cell.angle_gamma   90.00
#
_symmetry.space_group_name_H-M   'P 1'
#
loop_
_entity.id
_entity.type
_entity.pdbx_description
1 polymer ?
#
loop_
_entity_poly.entity_id
_entity_poly.type
_entity_poly.pdbx_seq_one_letter_code
_entity_poly.pdbx_strand_id
1 'polypeptide(L)'
;MTTQRAASRQRPRSVGLTCQRVTNLILNFVRGELHPRTAVALKAHLRECPDCIAFLATYAKTIQATNSLRYETIPPAMRNRVRHFLRTKIAEAAHAASDPA
;
A
#
# COMPACT_ATOMS: atom_id res chain seq x y z
N MET A 1 -17.62 54.53 -7.01
CA MET A 1 -16.23 54.12 -7.27
C MET A 1 -16.03 52.74 -6.67
N THR A 2 -15.43 51.86 -7.47
CA THR A 2 -15.60 50.41 -7.48
C THR A 2 -14.78 49.67 -6.40
N THR A 3 -15.34 48.54 -5.97
CA THR A 3 -14.80 47.44 -5.14
C THR A 3 -13.28 47.27 -5.04
N GLN A 4 -12.80 46.88 -3.85
CA GLN A 4 -11.65 45.99 -3.77
C GLN A 4 -11.80 44.94 -2.66
N ARG A 5 -12.19 43.74 -3.10
CA ARG A 5 -12.11 42.47 -2.36
C ARG A 5 -10.64 42.16 -2.09
N ALA A 6 -10.28 42.05 -0.82
CA ALA A 6 -9.00 41.47 -0.41
C ALA A 6 -8.95 40.00 -0.83
N ALA A 7 -8.09 39.69 -1.80
CA ALA A 7 -7.82 38.34 -2.24
C ALA A 7 -7.15 37.56 -1.11
N SER A 8 -7.88 36.59 -0.55
CA SER A 8 -7.35 35.64 0.42
C SER A 8 -6.17 34.88 -0.20
N ARG A 9 -4.97 35.03 0.35
CA ARG A 9 -3.82 34.18 0.03
C ARG A 9 -4.13 32.74 0.47
N GLN A 10 -4.60 31.90 -0.45
CA GLN A 10 -4.79 30.48 -0.17
C GLN A 10 -3.41 29.80 -0.14
N ARG A 11 -2.96 29.39 1.05
CA ARG A 11 -1.84 28.44 1.19
C ARG A 11 -2.24 27.15 0.44
N PRO A 12 -1.39 26.57 -0.42
CA PRO A 12 -1.71 25.29 -1.04
C PRO A 12 -1.96 24.27 0.09
N ARG A 13 -3.09 23.57 0.03
CA ARG A 13 -3.41 22.50 0.98
C ARG A 13 -2.23 21.52 0.95
N SER A 14 -1.52 21.37 2.06
CA SER A 14 -0.55 20.29 2.21
C SER A 14 -1.34 19.01 2.00
N VAL A 15 -1.15 18.38 0.85
CA VAL A 15 -1.84 17.14 0.56
C VAL A 15 -1.25 16.14 1.55
N GLY A 16 -2.02 15.78 2.58
CA GLY A 16 -1.52 15.03 3.72
C GLY A 16 -0.71 13.82 3.25
N LEU A 17 0.55 13.74 3.70
CA LEU A 17 1.40 12.60 3.43
C LEU A 17 0.85 11.44 4.27
N THR A 18 0.05 10.57 3.67
CA THR A 18 -0.47 9.37 4.34
C THR A 18 0.50 8.22 4.18
N CYS A 19 0.48 7.28 5.13
CA CYS A 19 1.27 6.04 5.03
C CYS A 19 1.00 5.33 3.69
N GLN A 20 -0.26 5.23 3.29
CA GLN A 20 -0.67 4.61 2.02
C GLN A 20 -0.01 5.28 0.80
N ARG A 21 0.08 6.61 0.76
CA ARG A 21 0.72 7.33 -0.34
C ARG A 21 2.20 7.02 -0.45
N VAL A 22 2.89 6.97 0.69
CA VAL A 22 4.31 6.64 0.75
C VAL A 22 4.54 5.19 0.31
N THR A 23 3.76 4.25 0.84
CA THR A 23 3.88 2.84 0.46
C THR A 23 3.57 2.61 -1.02
N ASN A 24 2.55 3.27 -1.59
CA ASN A 24 2.24 3.19 -3.01
C ASN A 24 3.37 3.75 -3.88
N LEU A 25 3.98 4.88 -3.49
CA LEU A 25 5.14 5.44 -4.19
C LEU A 25 6.28 4.40 -4.27
N ILE A 26 6.62 3.81 -3.13
CA ILE A 26 7.71 2.83 -3.00
C ILE A 26 7.40 1.56 -3.80
N LEU A 27 6.18 1.03 -3.68
CA LEU A 27 5.76 -0.19 -4.38
C LEU A 27 5.78 0.01 -5.90
N ASN A 28 5.19 1.10 -6.39
CA ASN A 28 5.18 1.43 -7.82
C ASN A 28 6.60 1.70 -8.34
N PHE A 29 7.48 2.29 -7.53
CA PHE A 29 8.88 2.46 -7.91
C PHE A 29 9.59 1.12 -8.08
N VAL A 30 9.48 0.21 -7.11
CA VAL A 30 10.12 -1.11 -7.15
C VAL A 30 9.59 -1.97 -8.31
N ARG A 31 8.31 -1.81 -8.67
CA ARG A 31 7.69 -2.50 -9.82
C ARG A 31 7.98 -1.84 -11.17
N GLY A 32 8.56 -0.64 -11.20
CA GLY A 32 8.75 0.11 -12.44
C GLY A 32 7.46 0.72 -13.00
N GLU A 33 6.40 0.81 -12.19
CA GLU A 33 5.05 1.29 -12.56
C GLU A 33 4.85 2.78 -12.24
N LEU A 34 5.89 3.47 -11.73
CA LEU A 34 5.79 4.86 -11.35
C LEU A 34 5.76 5.78 -12.59
N HIS A 35 4.93 6.82 -12.55
CA HIS A 35 4.88 7.82 -13.62
C HIS A 35 6.30 8.38 -13.92
N PRO A 36 6.72 8.52 -15.20
CA PRO A 36 8.12 8.80 -15.56
C PRO A 36 8.72 10.03 -14.86
N ARG A 37 7.96 11.13 -14.75
CA ARG A 37 8.40 12.35 -14.07
C ARG A 37 8.73 12.11 -12.60
N THR A 38 7.90 11.34 -11.90
CA THR A 38 8.09 11.02 -10.49
C THR A 38 9.23 10.03 -10.31
N ALA A 39 9.39 9.08 -11.22
CA ALA A 39 10.52 8.14 -11.23
C ALA A 39 11.87 8.86 -11.39
N VAL A 40 11.96 9.86 -12.26
CA VAL A 40 13.17 10.68 -12.41
C VAL A 40 13.48 11.45 -11.13
N ALA A 41 12.48 12.10 -10.52
CA ALA A 41 12.66 12.84 -9.28
C ALA A 41 13.12 11.92 -8.13
N LEU A 42 12.50 10.74 -7.99
CA LEU A 42 12.90 9.77 -6.96
C LEU A 42 14.30 9.22 -7.23
N LYS A 43 14.66 8.90 -8.47
CA LYS A 43 16.03 8.48 -8.84
C LYS A 43 17.07 9.55 -8.51
N ALA A 44 16.76 10.83 -8.69
CA ALA A 44 17.66 11.92 -8.30
C ALA A 44 17.90 11.91 -6.78
N HIS A 45 16.85 11.82 -5.97
CA HIS A 45 16.97 11.69 -4.52
C HIS A 45 17.80 10.47 -4.10
N LEU A 46 17.58 9.31 -4.74
CA LEU A 46 18.30 8.09 -4.42
C LEU A 46 19.81 8.21 -4.67
N ARG A 47 20.27 9.05 -5.60
CA ARG A 47 21.71 9.28 -5.81
C ARG A 47 22.39 9.96 -4.62
N GLU A 48 21.61 10.67 -3.81
CA GLU A 48 22.12 11.49 -2.70
C GLU A 48 21.77 10.90 -1.33
N CYS A 49 20.98 9.81 -1.27
CA CYS A 49 20.50 9.24 -0.01
C CYS A 49 20.75 7.71 0.06
N PRO A 50 21.89 7.27 0.63
CA PRO A 50 22.22 5.85 0.76
C PRO A 50 21.22 5.07 1.63
N ASP A 51 20.64 5.71 2.65
CA ASP A 51 19.64 5.08 3.52
C ASP A 51 18.38 4.70 2.74
N CYS A 52 17.91 5.57 1.85
CA CYS A 52 16.77 5.27 0.99
C CYS A 52 17.08 4.14 -0.01
N ILE A 53 18.31 4.06 -0.53
CA ILE A 53 18.74 2.92 -1.35
C ILE A 53 18.67 1.62 -0.53
N ALA A 54 19.26 1.61 0.67
CA ALA A 54 19.29 0.43 1.53
C ALA A 54 17.88 -0.03 1.92
N PHE A 55 16.99 0.91 2.22
CA PHE A 55 15.59 0.64 2.49
C PHE A 55 14.90 -0.01 1.29
N LEU A 56 15.02 0.56 0.09
CA LEU A 56 14.38 0.02 -1.12
C LEU A 56 14.92 -1.36 -1.50
N ALA A 57 16.22 -1.60 -1.31
CA ALA A 57 16.81 -2.92 -1.51
C ALA A 57 16.21 -3.97 -0.56
N THR A 58 16.01 -3.60 0.71
CA THR A 58 15.38 -4.47 1.71
C THR A 58 13.91 -4.73 1.33
N TYR A 59 13.18 -3.67 0.98
CA TYR A 59 11.78 -3.77 0.58
C TYR A 59 11.59 -4.69 -0.64
N ALA A 60 12.45 -4.57 -1.65
CA ALA A 60 12.43 -5.44 -2.83
C ALA A 60 12.69 -6.91 -2.47
N LYS A 61 13.64 -7.19 -1.57
CA LYS A 61 13.89 -8.55 -1.05
C LYS A 61 12.70 -9.10 -0.28
N THR A 62 12.02 -8.28 0.52
CA THR A 62 10.79 -8.69 1.23
C THR A 62 9.68 -9.05 0.24
N ILE A 63 9.48 -8.27 -0.83
CA ILE A 63 8.53 -8.61 -1.90
C ILE A 63 8.91 -9.94 -2.55
N GLN A 64 10.19 -10.14 -2.87
CA GLN A 64 10.65 -11.39 -3.47
C GLN A 64 10.41 -12.59 -2.55
N ALA A 65 10.73 -12.47 -1.27
CA ALA A 65 10.55 -13.51 -0.28
C ALA A 65 9.08 -13.84 -0.01
N THR A 66 8.20 -12.85 -0.04
CA THR A 66 6.75 -13.09 0.11
C THR A 66 6.14 -13.67 -1.17
N ASN A 67 6.61 -13.26 -2.35
CA ASN A 67 6.19 -13.83 -3.64
C ASN A 67 6.70 -15.25 -3.87
N SER A 68 7.73 -15.71 -3.16
CA SER A 68 8.19 -17.10 -3.24
C SER A 68 7.35 -18.05 -2.39
N LEU A 69 6.52 -17.53 -1.48
CA LEU A 69 5.58 -18.35 -0.71
C LEU A 69 4.59 -19.04 -1.65
N ARG A 70 4.33 -20.31 -1.36
CA ARG A 70 3.40 -21.16 -2.13
C ARG A 70 2.36 -21.75 -1.18
N TYR A 71 1.16 -22.00 -1.68
CA TYR A 71 0.11 -22.60 -0.85
C TYR A 71 0.54 -23.97 -0.31
N GLU A 72 1.30 -24.69 -1.12
CA GLU A 72 1.87 -26.01 -0.85
C GLU A 72 2.84 -25.97 0.33
N THR A 73 3.59 -24.86 0.49
CA THR A 73 4.55 -24.68 1.59
C THR A 73 3.90 -24.37 2.94
N ILE A 74 2.61 -24.05 2.98
CA ILE A 74 1.90 -23.80 4.23
C ILE A 74 1.70 -25.14 4.96
N PRO A 75 2.07 -25.30 6.25
CA PRO A 75 1.88 -26.57 6.95
C PRO A 75 0.43 -27.08 6.88
N PRO A 76 0.18 -28.38 6.57
CA PRO A 76 -1.17 -28.92 6.41
C PRO A 76 -2.11 -28.62 7.59
N ALA A 77 -1.60 -28.73 8.82
CA ALA A 77 -2.35 -28.42 10.03
C ALA A 77 -2.79 -26.95 10.10
N MET A 78 -1.97 -26.02 9.60
CA MET A 78 -2.34 -24.61 9.50
C MET A 78 -3.40 -24.41 8.43
N ARG A 79 -3.24 -25.01 7.25
CA ARG A 79 -4.26 -24.95 6.18
C ARG A 79 -5.62 -25.45 6.66
N ASN A 80 -5.65 -26.57 7.38
CA ASN A 80 -6.88 -27.14 7.91
C ASN A 80 -7.54 -26.21 8.95
N ARG A 81 -6.75 -25.64 9.87
CA ARG A 81 -7.25 -24.68 10.86
C ARG A 81 -7.85 -23.43 10.21
N VAL A 82 -7.16 -22.84 9.23
CA VAL A 82 -7.66 -21.66 8.50
C VAL A 82 -8.93 -22.00 7.71
N ARG A 83 -8.97 -23.14 7.00
CA ARG A 83 -10.16 -23.58 6.26
C ARG A 83 -11.35 -23.83 7.17
N HIS A 84 -11.12 -24.44 8.33
CA HIS A 84 -12.17 -24.66 9.32
C HIS A 84 -12.73 -23.32 9.81
N PHE A 85 -11.85 -22.41 10.25
CA PHE A 85 -12.25 -21.07 10.69
C PHE A 85 -13.08 -20.32 9.63
N LEU A 86 -12.62 -20.31 8.38
CA LEU A 86 -13.32 -19.62 7.29
C LEU A 86 -14.69 -20.23 6.99
N ARG A 87 -14.82 -21.57 7.00
CA ARG A 87 -16.11 -22.25 6.81
C ARG A 87 -17.09 -21.87 7.91
N THR A 88 -16.64 -21.84 9.16
CA THR A 88 -17.48 -21.43 10.29
C THR A 88 -17.96 -19.99 10.13
N LYS A 89 -17.06 -19.05 9.79
CA LYS A 89 -17.42 -17.63 9.63
C LYS A 89 -18.33 -17.34 8.43
N ILE A 90 -18.09 -18.01 7.31
CA ILE A 90 -18.97 -17.89 6.13
C ILE A 90 -20.35 -18.48 6.44
N ALA A 91 -20.41 -19.61 7.13
CA ALA A 91 -21.69 -20.19 7.56
C ALA A 91 -22.44 -19.26 8.51
N GLU A 92 -21.79 -18.71 9.54
CA GLU A 92 -22.39 -17.73 10.45
C GLU A 92 -22.94 -16.50 9.70
N ALA A 93 -22.16 -15.96 8.77
CA ALA A 93 -22.59 -14.82 7.94
C ALA A 93 -23.79 -15.18 7.04
N ALA A 94 -23.81 -16.40 6.49
CA ALA A 94 -24.93 -16.87 5.68
C ALA A 94 -26.21 -17.08 6.52
N HIS A 95 -26.09 -17.62 7.74
CA HIS A 95 -27.23 -17.76 8.65
C HIS A 95 -27.78 -16.38 9.06
N ALA A 96 -26.90 -15.44 9.41
CA ALA A 96 -27.29 -14.07 9.73
C ALA A 96 -27.96 -13.33 8.55
N ALA A 97 -27.57 -13.65 7.31
CA ALA A 97 -28.20 -13.09 6.11
C ALA A 97 -29.53 -13.77 5.74
N SER A 98 -29.81 -14.95 6.29
CA SER A 98 -31.02 -15.75 5.99
C SER A 98 -32.16 -15.52 6.99
N ASP A 99 -31.91 -14.76 8.05
CA ASP A 99 -32.90 -14.41 9.09
C ASP A 99 -33.18 -12.90 9.04
N PRO A 100 -34.03 -12.43 8.11
CA PRO A 100 -34.44 -11.04 8.08
C PRO A 100 -35.51 -10.84 9.16
N ALA A 101 -35.18 -10.05 10.18
CA ALA A 101 -36.16 -9.50 11.10
C ALA A 101 -37.25 -8.71 10.36
#